data_AF-A0A9Q0L019-F1
#
_entry.id   AF-A0A9Q0L019-F1
#
_cell.length_a   1.000
_cell.length_b   1.000
_cell.length_c   1.000
_cell.angle_alpha   90.00
_cell.angle_beta   90.00
_cell.angle_gamma   90.00
#
_symmetry.space_group_name_H-M   'P 1'
#
loop_
_entity.id
_entity.type
_entity.pdbx_description
1 polymer ?
#
loop_
_entity_poly.entity_id
_entity_poly.type
_entity_poly.pdbx_seq_one_letter_code
_entity_poly.pdbx_strand_id
1 'polypeptide(L)'
;MGFGFLIDPINRSWRKNLLEAYFPYVIQEAVMNIHLRIRAGEDIQFWNGDKYGRFSIKSAYTLITNIDADSDFNGASSWKISYWQSIPIRAWKRIWSSSTAPKIMGFHWRACVHGLASGEDLIHRKIPIDPNCGICGEEKESIKHILFFCPIARVSWFRSNLSYRL
;
A
#
# COMPACT_ATOMS: atom_id res chain seq x y z
N MET A 1 -2.21 30.34 13.99
CA MET A 1 -1.03 31.22 13.92
C MET A 1 -0.18 30.76 12.74
N GLY A 2 -0.03 31.57 11.70
CA GLY A 2 0.70 31.17 10.49
C GLY A 2 2.23 31.29 10.66
N PHE A 3 2.97 30.48 9.90
CA PHE A 3 4.45 30.49 9.87
C PHE A 3 5.07 31.70 9.14
N GLY A 4 4.29 32.74 8.84
CA GLY A 4 4.74 33.91 8.07
C GLY A 4 5.90 34.69 8.71
N PHE A 5 6.12 34.54 10.03
CA PHE A 5 7.24 35.16 10.74
C PHE A 5 8.61 34.59 10.34
N LEU A 6 8.66 33.42 9.69
CA LEU A 6 9.89 32.80 9.19
C LEU A 6 10.40 33.46 7.89
N ILE A 7 9.58 34.31 7.25
CA ILE A 7 9.92 34.98 5.99
C ILE A 7 10.20 36.46 6.27
N ASP A 8 11.27 36.99 5.70
CA ASP A 8 11.54 38.41 5.66
C ASP A 8 10.56 39.10 4.67
N PRO A 9 9.67 39.99 5.13
CA PRO A 9 8.69 40.64 4.26
C PRO A 9 9.33 41.61 3.26
N ILE A 10 10.55 42.09 3.52
CA ILE A 10 11.26 43.06 2.68
C ILE A 10 12.08 42.33 1.63
N ASN A 11 12.96 41.42 2.07
CA ASN A 11 13.87 40.70 1.18
C ASN A 11 13.25 39.44 0.56
N ARG A 12 12.04 39.05 1.00
CA ARG A 12 11.35 37.82 0.57
C ARG A 12 12.26 36.58 0.65
N SER A 13 13.05 36.51 1.73
CA SER A 13 13.98 35.42 2.03
C SER A 13 13.62 34.72 3.34
N TRP A 14 14.11 33.50 3.51
CA TRP A 14 13.98 32.78 4.77
C TRP A 14 14.88 33.41 5.84
N ARG A 15 14.32 33.62 7.03
CA ARG A 15 15.08 34.13 8.20
C ARG A 15 15.87 32.98 8.82
N LYS A 16 17.10 32.78 8.34
CA LYS A 16 17.97 31.64 8.72
C LYS A 16 18.15 31.49 10.23
N ASN A 17 18.33 32.59 10.94
CA ASN A 17 18.44 32.63 12.41
C ASN A 17 17.22 32.03 13.13
N LEU A 18 16.01 32.24 12.59
CA LEU A 18 14.80 31.64 13.16
C LEU A 18 14.70 30.16 12.78
N LEU A 19 15.11 29.78 11.58
CA LEU A 19 15.14 28.37 11.19
C LEU A 19 16.09 27.56 12.08
N GLU A 20 17.27 28.12 12.37
CA GLU A 20 18.27 27.54 13.26
C GLU A 20 17.77 27.37 14.70
N ALA A 21 16.94 28.31 15.18
CA ALA A 21 16.38 28.26 16.53
C ALA A 21 15.21 27.27 16.70
N TYR A 22 14.40 27.06 15.65
CA TYR A 22 13.15 26.30 15.77
C TYR A 22 13.18 24.90 15.16
N PHE A 23 14.10 24.61 14.23
CA PHE A 23 14.09 23.36 13.47
C PHE A 23 15.42 22.61 13.52
N PRO A 24 15.42 21.27 13.45
CA PRO A 24 16.63 20.48 13.21
C PRO A 24 17.26 20.79 11.85
N TYR A 25 18.58 20.59 11.73
CA TYR A 25 19.35 20.88 10.50
C TYR A 25 18.72 20.33 9.22
N VAL A 26 18.24 19.08 9.24
CA VAL A 26 17.59 18.43 8.08
C VAL A 26 16.37 19.22 7.60
N ILE A 27 15.56 19.74 8.52
CA ILE A 27 14.38 20.54 8.16
C ILE A 27 14.80 21.92 7.67
N GLN A 28 15.83 22.52 8.27
CA GLN A 28 16.35 23.82 7.82
C GLN A 28 16.82 23.74 6.36
N GLU A 29 17.59 22.72 6.01
CA GLU A 29 18.08 22.50 4.64
C GLU A 29 16.92 22.30 3.66
N ALA A 30 15.92 21.51 4.04
CA ALA A 30 14.72 21.32 3.22
C ALA A 30 13.95 22.63 3.00
N VAL A 31 13.75 23.44 4.05
CA VAL A 31 13.04 24.72 3.97
C VAL A 31 13.81 25.72 3.11
N MET A 32 15.13 25.77 3.24
CA MET A 32 15.97 26.67 2.43
C MET A 32 15.93 26.36 0.93
N ASN A 33 15.61 25.12 0.54
CA ASN A 33 15.42 24.73 -0.86
C ASN A 33 14.04 25.13 -1.44
N ILE A 34 13.11 25.59 -0.60
CA ILE A 34 11.79 26.06 -1.05
C ILE A 34 11.95 27.46 -1.65
N HIS A 35 11.66 27.59 -2.94
CA HIS A 35 11.70 28.85 -3.67
C HIS A 35 10.52 29.75 -3.28
N LEU A 36 10.82 30.87 -2.61
CA LEU A 36 9.81 31.88 -2.26
C LEU A 36 9.40 32.67 -3.51
N ARG A 37 8.09 32.86 -3.68
CA ARG A 37 7.59 33.75 -4.74
C ARG A 37 7.99 35.19 -4.44
N ILE A 38 8.58 35.85 -5.44
CA ILE A 38 9.03 37.24 -5.39
C ILE A 38 7.85 38.20 -5.20
N ARG A 39 6.72 37.93 -5.88
CA ARG A 39 5.49 38.72 -5.73
C ARG A 39 4.62 38.14 -4.64
N ALA A 40 4.20 38.99 -3.70
CA ALA A 40 3.17 38.64 -2.76
C ALA A 40 1.88 38.33 -3.53
N GLY A 41 1.37 37.11 -3.34
CA GLY A 41 0.10 36.64 -3.85
C GLY A 41 -0.51 35.72 -2.80
N GLU A 42 -1.76 35.33 -3.02
CA GLU A 42 -2.43 34.37 -2.16
C GLU A 42 -1.72 33.02 -2.21
N ASP A 43 -1.70 32.33 -1.06
CA ASP A 43 -1.16 30.98 -0.96
C ASP A 43 -1.97 30.04 -1.87
N ILE A 44 -1.25 29.18 -2.60
CA ILE A 44 -1.87 28.16 -3.44
C ILE A 44 -1.55 26.77 -2.92
N GLN A 45 -2.51 25.86 -3.01
CA GLN A 45 -2.25 24.45 -2.75
C GLN A 45 -1.36 23.88 -3.86
N PHE A 46 -0.29 23.20 -3.47
CA PHE A 46 0.66 22.57 -4.39
C PHE A 46 0.96 21.14 -3.95
N TRP A 47 0.90 20.19 -4.89
CA TRP A 47 1.16 18.78 -4.67
C TRP A 47 2.46 18.34 -5.34
N ASN A 48 3.46 17.97 -4.56
CA ASN A 48 4.78 17.56 -5.06
C ASN A 48 4.75 16.23 -5.83
N GLY A 49 3.69 15.43 -5.73
CA GLY A 49 3.59 14.14 -6.43
C GLY A 49 3.02 14.22 -7.86
N ASP A 50 2.81 15.41 -8.40
CA ASP A 50 2.45 15.60 -9.81
C ASP A 50 3.28 16.76 -10.41
N LYS A 51 3.70 16.61 -11.66
CA LYS A 51 4.53 17.62 -12.35
C LYS A 51 3.87 18.99 -12.51
N TYR A 52 2.54 19.05 -12.39
CA TYR A 52 1.77 20.29 -12.45
C TYR A 52 1.35 20.79 -11.06
N GLY A 53 1.81 20.17 -9.98
CA GLY A 53 1.43 20.56 -8.64
C GLY A 53 -0.02 20.19 -8.28
N ARG A 54 -0.69 19.34 -9.05
CA ARG A 54 -2.12 19.02 -8.86
C ARG A 54 -2.30 17.75 -8.06
N PHE A 55 -3.07 17.86 -6.98
CA PHE A 55 -3.44 16.69 -6.20
C PHE A 55 -4.46 15.84 -6.96
N SER A 56 -4.25 14.53 -6.96
CA SER A 56 -5.24 13.55 -7.34
C SER A 56 -4.99 12.27 -6.55
N ILE A 57 -6.04 11.46 -6.35
CA ILE A 57 -5.89 10.15 -5.73
C ILE A 57 -4.87 9.31 -6.51
N LYS A 58 -4.90 9.38 -7.84
CA LYS A 58 -3.96 8.66 -8.72
C LYS A 58 -2.50 9.07 -8.45
N SER A 59 -2.19 10.37 -8.45
CA SER A 59 -0.83 10.86 -8.20
C SER A 59 -0.34 10.55 -6.79
N ALA A 60 -1.24 10.57 -5.80
CA ALA A 60 -0.93 10.13 -4.44
C ALA A 60 -0.55 8.64 -4.38
N TYR A 61 -1.37 7.76 -4.98
CA TYR A 61 -1.07 6.33 -5.02
C TYR A 61 0.22 6.04 -5.79
N THR A 62 0.47 6.70 -6.92
CA THR A 62 1.71 6.55 -7.69
C THR A 62 2.95 6.94 -6.88
N LEU A 63 2.88 8.04 -6.13
CA LEU A 63 3.96 8.47 -5.26
C LEU A 63 4.23 7.46 -4.14
N ILE A 64 3.20 6.97 -3.47
CA ILE A 64 3.33 5.94 -2.42
C ILE A 64 3.92 4.65 -2.98
N THR A 65 3.45 4.19 -4.14
CA THR A 65 3.98 2.95 -4.75
C THR A 65 5.44 3.06 -5.18
N ASN A 66 5.89 4.25 -5.57
CA ASN A 66 7.28 4.46 -5.99
C ASN A 66 8.23 4.61 -4.79
N ILE A 67 7.77 5.21 -3.68
CA ILE A 67 8.56 5.32 -2.45
C ILE A 67 8.90 3.94 -1.89
N ASP A 68 7.95 2.99 -1.94
CA ASP A 68 8.18 1.62 -1.47
C ASP A 68 9.14 0.82 -2.37
N ALA A 69 9.34 1.24 -3.63
CA ALA A 69 10.30 0.59 -4.54
C ALA A 69 11.74 1.04 -4.28
N ASP A 70 11.94 2.23 -3.71
CA ASP A 70 13.24 2.86 -3.48
C ASP A 70 13.69 2.83 -2.00
N SER A 71 12.85 2.41 -1.05
CA SER A 71 13.15 2.53 0.38
C SER A 71 13.07 1.21 1.17
N ASP A 72 14.21 0.83 1.78
CA ASP A 72 14.34 -0.12 2.88
C ASP A 72 13.70 0.39 4.21
N PHE A 73 12.67 1.25 4.14
CA PHE A 73 12.14 1.97 5.30
C PHE A 73 11.00 1.20 6.00
N ASN A 74 11.38 0.39 6.98
CA ASN A 74 10.53 -0.45 7.86
C ASN A 74 9.62 0.33 8.85
N GLY A 75 9.04 1.48 8.46
CA GLY A 75 8.43 2.42 9.40
C GLY A 75 6.91 2.56 9.37
N ALA A 76 6.24 2.30 8.25
CA ALA A 76 4.79 2.53 8.11
C ALA A 76 4.11 1.31 7.51
N SER A 77 3.50 0.47 8.36
CA SER A 77 2.62 -0.65 7.97
C SER A 77 2.89 -1.24 6.57
N SER A 78 4.11 -1.78 6.39
CA SER A 78 4.58 -2.52 5.20
C SER A 78 3.66 -3.70 4.82
N TRP A 79 2.68 -4.00 5.66
CA TRP A 79 1.73 -5.09 5.57
C TRP A 79 0.78 -5.09 4.37
N LYS A 80 0.79 -4.09 3.46
CA LYS A 80 -0.30 -3.95 2.46
C LYS A 80 0.06 -3.66 1.01
N ILE A 81 1.27 -3.21 0.67
CA ILE A 81 1.54 -2.77 -0.71
C ILE A 81 2.24 -3.85 -1.57
N SER A 82 3.05 -4.71 -0.96
CA SER A 82 3.75 -5.81 -1.66
C SER A 82 2.79 -6.77 -2.39
N TYR A 83 1.72 -7.24 -1.72
CA TYR A 83 0.83 -8.25 -2.32
C TYR A 83 0.01 -7.72 -3.49
N TRP A 84 -0.45 -6.47 -3.44
CA TRP A 84 -1.18 -5.84 -4.54
C TRP A 84 -0.33 -5.72 -5.81
N GLN A 85 0.97 -5.48 -5.66
CA GLN A 85 1.91 -5.38 -6.77
C GLN A 85 2.22 -6.75 -7.41
N SER A 86 2.11 -7.84 -6.64
CA SER A 86 2.36 -9.21 -7.15
C SER A 86 1.26 -9.74 -8.08
N ILE A 87 0.02 -9.25 -7.94
CA ILE A 87 -1.13 -9.68 -8.73
C ILE A 87 -1.27 -8.77 -9.97
N PRO A 88 -1.18 -9.30 -11.21
CA PRO A 88 -1.31 -8.49 -12.42
C PRO A 88 -2.67 -7.76 -12.49
N ILE A 89 -2.69 -6.52 -12.98
CA ILE A 89 -3.93 -5.72 -13.16
C ILE A 89 -5.03 -6.46 -13.95
N ARG A 90 -4.64 -7.32 -14.89
CA ARG A 90 -5.55 -8.19 -15.66
C ARG A 90 -6.32 -9.18 -14.78
N ALA A 91 -5.72 -9.67 -13.69
CA ALA A 91 -6.39 -10.56 -12.76
C ALA A 91 -7.48 -9.81 -11.99
N TRP A 92 -7.19 -8.59 -11.54
CA TRP A 92 -8.19 -7.72 -10.91
C TRP A 92 -9.36 -7.44 -11.85
N LYS A 93 -9.09 -7.09 -13.11
CA LYS A 93 -10.16 -6.89 -14.11
C LYS A 93 -11.05 -8.13 -14.23
N ARG A 94 -10.48 -9.34 -14.27
CA ARG A 94 -11.25 -10.60 -14.34
C ARG A 94 -12.09 -10.87 -13.10
N ILE A 95 -11.56 -10.61 -11.90
CA ILE A 95 -12.31 -10.77 -10.65
C ILE A 95 -13.52 -9.84 -10.65
N TRP A 96 -13.31 -8.57 -10.99
CA TRP A 96 -14.36 -7.55 -10.96
C TRP A 96 -15.33 -7.62 -12.14
N SER A 97 -14.96 -8.25 -13.26
CA SER A 97 -15.85 -8.48 -14.40
C SER A 97 -16.59 -9.82 -14.33
N SER A 98 -16.42 -10.60 -13.27
CA SER A 98 -17.04 -11.92 -13.12
C SER A 98 -18.55 -11.80 -12.92
N SER A 99 -19.34 -12.58 -13.65
CA SER A 99 -20.80 -12.69 -13.45
C SER A 99 -21.11 -13.63 -12.27
N THR A 100 -20.61 -13.29 -11.09
CA THR A 100 -20.83 -14.05 -9.85
C THR A 100 -21.38 -13.14 -8.76
N ALA A 101 -21.93 -13.74 -7.70
CA ALA A 101 -22.45 -12.97 -6.57
C ALA A 101 -21.32 -12.10 -5.95
N PRO A 102 -21.62 -10.87 -5.47
CA PRO A 102 -20.62 -9.99 -4.87
C PRO A 102 -19.82 -10.62 -3.73
N LYS A 103 -20.43 -11.53 -2.96
CA LYS A 103 -19.77 -12.30 -1.90
C LYS A 103 -18.64 -13.19 -2.45
N ILE A 104 -18.83 -13.77 -3.62
CA ILE A 104 -17.83 -14.61 -4.30
C ILE A 104 -16.70 -13.73 -4.83
N MET A 105 -17.00 -12.58 -5.43
CA MET A 105 -15.98 -11.62 -5.88
C MET A 105 -15.12 -11.14 -4.71
N GLY A 106 -15.76 -10.78 -3.59
CA GLY A 106 -15.09 -10.39 -2.36
C GLY A 106 -14.20 -11.50 -1.78
N PHE A 107 -14.65 -12.76 -1.87
CA PHE A 107 -13.84 -13.92 -1.49
C PHE A 107 -12.57 -14.04 -2.36
N HIS A 108 -12.70 -13.96 -3.69
CA HIS A 108 -11.54 -14.02 -4.60
C HIS A 108 -10.55 -12.89 -4.32
N TRP A 109 -11.05 -11.67 -4.14
CA TRP A 109 -10.20 -10.54 -3.79
C TRP A 109 -9.43 -10.79 -2.50
N ARG A 110 -10.09 -11.23 -1.42
CA ARG A 110 -9.44 -11.57 -0.14
C ARG A 110 -8.42 -12.70 -0.29
N ALA A 111 -8.72 -13.72 -1.11
CA ALA A 111 -7.81 -14.82 -1.37
C ALA A 111 -6.52 -14.35 -2.06
N CYS A 112 -6.61 -13.39 -2.99
CA CYS A 112 -5.45 -12.84 -3.70
C CYS A 112 -4.59 -11.87 -2.87
N VAL A 113 -5.15 -11.23 -1.84
CA VAL A 113 -4.44 -10.23 -1.03
C VAL A 113 -4.06 -10.73 0.37
N HIS A 114 -4.01 -12.05 0.58
CA HIS A 114 -3.73 -12.62 1.92
C HIS A 114 -4.70 -12.10 3.01
N GLY A 115 -5.93 -11.83 2.59
CA GLY A 115 -7.02 -11.32 3.44
C GLY A 115 -7.85 -12.42 4.09
N LEU A 116 -7.58 -13.68 3.77
CA LEU A 116 -8.13 -14.83 4.47
C LEU A 116 -7.28 -15.12 5.72
N ALA A 117 -7.85 -15.81 6.70
CA ALA A 117 -7.14 -16.21 7.91
C ALA A 117 -6.58 -17.63 7.73
N SER A 118 -5.69 -17.82 6.75
CA SER A 118 -4.97 -19.10 6.61
C SER A 118 -3.89 -19.23 7.69
N GLY A 119 -3.45 -20.45 7.98
CA GLY A 119 -2.38 -20.67 8.95
C GLY A 119 -1.09 -19.89 8.62
N GLU A 120 -0.72 -19.81 7.35
CA GLU A 120 0.38 -18.97 6.86
C GLU A 120 0.16 -17.48 7.22
N ASP A 121 -1.05 -16.95 6.99
CA ASP A 121 -1.39 -15.55 7.28
C ASP A 121 -1.43 -15.26 8.79
N LEU A 122 -1.86 -16.23 9.60
CA LEU A 122 -1.92 -16.12 11.06
C LEU A 122 -0.52 -16.15 11.68
N ILE A 123 0.36 -17.04 11.19
CA ILE A 123 1.77 -17.08 11.60
C ILE A 123 2.51 -15.81 11.21
N HIS A 124 2.23 -15.26 10.02
CA HIS A 124 2.78 -13.98 9.61
C HIS A 124 2.38 -12.85 10.57
N ARG A 125 1.16 -12.91 11.13
CA ARG A 125 0.67 -12.01 12.20
C ARG A 125 1.21 -12.34 13.60
N LYS A 126 2.16 -13.27 13.72
CA LYS A 126 2.77 -13.73 14.98
C LYS A 126 1.76 -14.37 15.95
N ILE A 127 0.69 -14.95 15.43
CA ILE A 127 -0.28 -15.71 16.23
C ILE A 127 0.27 -17.15 16.37
N PRO A 128 0.44 -17.66 17.61
CA PRO A 128 1.00 -19.00 17.83
C PRO A 128 -0.05 -20.07 17.54
N ILE A 129 0.03 -20.66 16.35
CA ILE A 129 -0.82 -21.76 15.90
C ILE A 129 0.03 -22.86 15.26
N ASP A 130 -0.57 -24.04 15.06
CA ASP A 130 0.02 -25.06 14.21
C ASP A 130 0.04 -24.56 12.74
N PRO A 131 1.21 -24.54 12.06
CA PRO A 131 1.30 -24.17 10.66
C PRO A 131 0.60 -25.14 9.70
N ASN A 132 0.32 -26.38 10.12
CA ASN A 132 -0.20 -27.42 9.24
C ASN A 132 -1.69 -27.20 8.94
N CYS A 133 -2.11 -27.66 7.77
CA CYS A 133 -3.50 -27.57 7.33
C CYS A 133 -4.41 -28.33 8.29
N GLY A 134 -5.40 -27.65 8.86
CA GLY A 134 -6.37 -28.28 9.76
C GLY A 134 -7.30 -29.28 9.07
N ILE A 135 -7.24 -29.39 7.74
CA ILE A 135 -8.08 -30.28 6.93
C ILE A 135 -7.37 -31.60 6.63
N CYS A 136 -6.14 -31.55 6.09
CA CYS A 136 -5.40 -32.77 5.74
C CYS A 136 -4.24 -33.10 6.69
N GLY A 137 -3.70 -32.12 7.43
CA GLY A 137 -2.55 -32.31 8.34
C GLY A 137 -1.20 -32.57 7.66
N GLU A 138 -1.12 -32.62 6.33
CA GLU A 138 0.08 -33.07 5.59
C GLU A 138 1.01 -31.94 5.15
N GLU A 139 0.49 -30.73 4.92
CA GLU A 139 1.25 -29.57 4.44
C GLU A 139 0.86 -28.31 5.21
N LYS A 140 1.72 -27.28 5.18
CA LYS A 140 1.42 -25.97 5.74
C LYS A 140 0.18 -25.34 5.10
N GLU A 141 -0.62 -24.70 5.94
CA GLU A 141 -1.88 -24.10 5.55
C GLU A 141 -1.69 -22.76 4.83
N SER A 142 -1.55 -22.81 3.51
CA SER A 142 -1.62 -21.61 2.64
C SER A 142 -2.97 -21.52 1.93
N ILE A 143 -3.31 -20.32 1.43
CA ILE A 143 -4.51 -20.12 0.60
C ILE A 143 -4.48 -21.04 -0.65
N LYS A 144 -3.31 -21.19 -1.27
CA LYS A 144 -3.12 -22.09 -2.43
C LYS A 144 -3.37 -23.54 -2.04
N HIS A 145 -2.85 -23.97 -0.90
CA HIS A 145 -3.07 -25.31 -0.41
C HIS A 145 -4.54 -25.58 -0.14
N ILE A 146 -5.19 -24.78 0.72
CA ILE A 146 -6.60 -24.99 1.09
C ILE A 146 -7.52 -24.95 -0.13
N LEU A 147 -7.23 -24.09 -1.12
CA LEU A 147 -8.09 -23.97 -2.30
C LEU A 147 -7.79 -24.99 -3.39
N PHE A 148 -6.56 -25.42 -3.60
CA PHE A 148 -6.21 -26.20 -4.80
C PHE A 148 -5.41 -27.47 -4.54
N PHE A 149 -4.49 -27.47 -3.58
CA PHE A 149 -3.55 -28.58 -3.42
C PHE A 149 -3.91 -29.56 -2.30
N CYS A 150 -4.73 -29.12 -1.34
CA CYS A 150 -5.25 -29.98 -0.29
C CYS A 150 -5.99 -31.17 -0.93
N PRO A 151 -5.72 -32.42 -0.51
CA PRO A 151 -6.38 -33.61 -1.06
C PRO A 151 -7.91 -33.48 -1.06
N ILE A 152 -8.48 -32.91 0.00
CA ILE A 152 -9.94 -32.69 0.12
C ILE A 152 -10.42 -31.62 -0.87
N ALA A 153 -9.64 -30.56 -1.09
CA ALA A 153 -9.97 -29.54 -2.09
C ALA A 153 -9.92 -30.11 -3.51
N ARG A 154 -8.89 -30.91 -3.84
CA ARG A 154 -8.77 -31.58 -5.14
C ARG A 154 -9.96 -32.48 -5.44
N VAL A 155 -10.39 -33.28 -4.46
CA VAL A 155 -11.61 -34.11 -4.58
C VAL A 155 -12.85 -33.24 -4.79
N SER A 156 -12.97 -32.12 -4.07
CA SER A 156 -14.11 -31.20 -4.21
C SER A 156 -14.19 -30.59 -5.61
N TRP A 157 -13.07 -30.14 -6.17
CA TRP A 157 -13.02 -29.63 -7.55
C TRP A 157 -13.33 -30.69 -8.59
N PHE A 158 -12.79 -31.90 -8.40
CA PHE A 158 -13.05 -33.02 -9.31
C PHE A 158 -14.52 -33.45 -9.31
N ARG A 159 -15.18 -33.43 -8.14
CA ARG A 159 -16.60 -33.79 -7.99
C ARG A 159 -17.57 -32.66 -8.35
N SER A 160 -17.09 -31.44 -8.50
CA SER A 160 -17.92 -30.31 -8.94
C SER A 160 -18.31 -30.47 -10.41
N ASN A 161 -19.30 -29.68 -10.85
CA ASN A 161 -19.68 -29.61 -12.27
C ASN A 161 -18.55 -29.14 -13.20
N LEU A 162 -17.44 -28.66 -12.66
CA LEU A 162 -16.25 -28.28 -13.42
C LEU A 162 -15.35 -29.46 -13.75
N SER A 163 -15.51 -30.61 -13.07
CA SER A 163 -14.69 -31.82 -13.23
C SER A 163 -13.17 -31.56 -13.26
N TYR A 164 -12.72 -30.55 -12.49
CA TYR A 164 -11.38 -30.00 -12.65
C TYR A 164 -10.34 -30.93 -12.00
N ARG A 165 -9.31 -31.31 -12.77
CA ARG A 165 -8.20 -32.17 -12.31
C ARG A 165 -6.99 -31.30 -11.98
N LEU A 166 -6.76 -31.13 -10.68
CA LEU A 166 -5.62 -30.42 -10.09
C LEU A 166 -4.50 -31.38 -9.74
#